data_AF-A0A932RNI5-F1
#
_entry.id   AF-A0A932RNI5-F1
#
_cell.length_a   1.000
_cell.length_b   1.000
_cell.length_c   1.000
_cell.angle_alpha   90.00
_cell.angle_beta   90.00
_cell.angle_gamma   90.00
#
_symmetry.space_group_name_H-M   'P 1'
#
loop_
_entity.id
_entity.type
_entity.pdbx_description
1 polymer ?
#
loop_
_entity_poly.entity_id
_entity_poly.type
_entity_poly.pdbx_seq_one_letter_code
_entity_poly.pdbx_strand_id
1 'polypeptide(L)'
;MRRPLSTGLITNEGFINALNQNLDLKDLRAVFRYVFAGLNDHVVVYPTENHYYFQFPSPGGTVCGSLGLYAHDRDQGVLTFGYVEKDDRLQPKNVAFRGNGCDLTAKEGVIVKKVHDFLYNVTFEGRTVAFQLNDLGLAPPHKAKLLEDEVFVGPSYDESGLRFFLFFNKTQSHLYWILNEDVYVPERFDAYAKDIVIGRRTQFAFYLDDVNSRKILIGAEATHVINNTWFDGPFDHMPDNYVYTGQIETKKYIEASYPEAKGRIDKYGYFLGRRGARVPVANYRVYYDKAEFRLVDACRVSTHSPSEFYTCITQQVYNPPNPDPKP
;
A
#
# COMPACT_ATOMS: atom_id res chain seq x y z
N MET A 1 -15.07 -9.18 -19.64
CA MET A 1 -13.73 -9.26 -20.27
C MET A 1 -12.91 -10.32 -19.54
N ARG A 2 -12.31 -11.28 -20.26
CA ARG A 2 -11.30 -12.16 -19.66
C ARG A 2 -10.08 -11.30 -19.34
N ARG A 3 -9.62 -11.29 -18.08
CA ARG A 3 -8.35 -10.67 -17.72
C ARG A 3 -7.25 -11.31 -18.58
N PRO A 4 -6.34 -10.54 -19.20
CA PRO A 4 -5.21 -11.12 -19.90
C PRO A 4 -4.45 -12.02 -18.91
N LEU A 5 -4.00 -13.19 -19.39
CA LEU A 5 -3.07 -14.04 -18.64
C LEU A 5 -1.78 -13.24 -18.45
N SER A 6 -1.67 -12.54 -17.31
CA SER A 6 -0.37 -12.16 -16.80
C SER A 6 0.32 -13.45 -16.44
N THR A 7 1.41 -13.79 -17.14
CA THR A 7 2.09 -15.06 -16.90
C THR A 7 2.76 -15.08 -15.53
N GLY A 8 3.01 -13.91 -14.92
CA GLY A 8 3.73 -13.76 -13.65
C GLY A 8 5.11 -14.43 -13.64
N LEU A 9 5.56 -14.92 -14.81
CA LEU A 9 6.68 -15.81 -14.96
C LEU A 9 7.92 -14.95 -15.16
N ILE A 10 8.79 -14.96 -14.16
CA ILE A 10 10.12 -14.39 -14.26
C ILE A 10 11.06 -15.53 -14.62
N THR A 11 11.66 -15.47 -15.82
CA THR A 11 12.67 -16.44 -16.26
C THR A 11 14.06 -15.90 -15.98
N ASN A 12 15.01 -16.80 -15.70
CA ASN A 12 16.41 -16.42 -15.56
C ASN A 12 16.97 -15.81 -16.86
N GLU A 13 16.57 -16.34 -18.02
CA GLU A 13 16.92 -15.78 -19.33
C GLU A 13 16.42 -14.33 -19.46
N GLY A 14 15.16 -14.05 -19.12
CA GLY A 14 14.60 -12.71 -19.16
C GLY A 14 15.33 -11.75 -18.22
N PHE A 15 15.69 -12.21 -17.03
CA PHE A 15 16.53 -11.45 -16.09
C PHE A 15 17.91 -11.12 -16.68
N ILE A 16 18.64 -12.11 -17.20
CA ILE A 16 19.99 -11.92 -17.77
C ILE A 16 19.93 -11.01 -19.00
N ASN A 17 18.95 -11.20 -19.87
CA ASN A 17 18.78 -10.36 -21.06
C ASN A 17 18.52 -8.90 -20.69
N ALA A 18 17.74 -8.66 -19.63
CA ALA A 18 17.49 -7.32 -19.13
C ALA A 18 18.76 -6.65 -18.57
N LEU A 19 19.75 -7.40 -18.06
CA LEU A 19 21.01 -6.80 -17.57
C LEU A 19 21.87 -6.17 -18.68
N ASN A 20 21.62 -6.52 -19.94
CA ASN A 20 22.34 -5.92 -21.08
C ASN A 20 21.83 -4.52 -21.44
N GLN A 21 20.79 -4.01 -20.78
CA GLN A 21 20.33 -2.64 -20.99
C GLN A 21 21.29 -1.62 -20.36
N ASN A 22 21.67 -0.60 -21.13
CA ASN A 22 22.53 0.49 -20.69
C ASN A 22 21.73 1.79 -20.60
N LEU A 23 20.87 1.88 -19.58
CA LEU A 23 19.98 3.01 -19.35
C LEU A 23 20.61 4.00 -18.37
N ASP A 24 20.77 5.26 -18.79
CA ASP A 24 21.25 6.31 -17.88
C ASP A 24 20.12 6.73 -16.93
N LEU A 25 20.24 6.36 -15.66
CA LEU A 25 19.27 6.69 -14.62
C LEU A 25 19.18 8.20 -14.32
N LYS A 26 20.07 9.04 -14.86
CA LYS A 26 19.95 10.50 -14.79
C LYS A 26 19.02 11.08 -15.86
N ASP A 27 18.84 10.38 -16.98
CA ASP A 27 17.91 10.80 -18.04
C ASP A 27 16.50 10.29 -17.74
N LEU A 28 15.74 11.10 -17.00
CA LEU A 28 14.36 10.80 -16.62
C LEU A 28 13.48 10.45 -17.82
N ARG A 29 13.67 11.13 -18.96
CA ARG A 29 12.85 10.90 -20.15
C ARG A 29 13.20 9.57 -20.81
N ALA A 30 14.48 9.19 -20.85
CA ALA A 30 14.90 7.88 -21.33
C ALA A 30 14.33 6.76 -20.44
N VAL A 31 14.38 6.91 -19.12
CA VAL A 31 13.83 5.91 -18.18
C VAL A 31 12.31 5.82 -18.32
N PHE A 32 11.61 6.96 -18.39
CA PHE A 32 10.17 6.98 -18.64
C PHE A 32 9.81 6.30 -19.96
N ARG A 33 10.52 6.62 -21.04
CA ARG A 33 10.32 5.97 -22.36
C ARG A 33 10.50 4.46 -22.26
N TYR A 34 11.55 3.99 -21.59
CA TYR A 34 11.80 2.56 -21.41
C TYR A 34 10.66 1.87 -20.67
N VAL A 35 10.24 2.41 -19.52
CA VAL A 35 9.14 1.86 -18.71
C VAL A 35 7.83 1.88 -19.50
N PHE A 36 7.47 3.01 -20.11
CA PHE A 36 6.23 3.18 -20.83
C PHE A 36 6.15 2.32 -22.11
N ALA A 37 7.27 2.12 -22.78
CA ALA A 37 7.36 1.20 -23.92
C ALA A 37 7.19 -0.28 -23.51
N GLY A 38 7.57 -0.64 -22.28
CA GLY A 38 7.41 -2.00 -21.74
C GLY A 38 5.99 -2.35 -21.26
N LEU A 39 5.08 -1.37 -21.14
CA LEU A 39 3.72 -1.63 -20.70
C LEU A 39 2.90 -2.35 -21.77
N ASN A 40 1.87 -3.09 -21.35
CA ASN A 40 0.80 -3.51 -22.26
C ASN A 40 -0.09 -2.31 -22.62
N ASP A 41 -0.85 -2.41 -23.71
CA ASP A 41 -1.77 -1.32 -24.12
C ASP A 41 -2.91 -1.08 -23.12
N HIS A 42 -3.13 -2.04 -22.21
CA HIS A 42 -4.03 -1.93 -21.08
C HIS A 42 -3.38 -2.50 -19.82
N VAL A 43 -3.29 -1.69 -18.77
CA VAL A 43 -2.72 -2.06 -17.47
C VAL A 43 -3.74 -1.84 -16.35
N VAL A 44 -3.62 -2.61 -15.28
CA VAL A 44 -4.43 -2.47 -14.08
C VAL A 44 -3.56 -1.90 -12.97
N VAL A 45 -4.03 -0.80 -12.37
CA VAL A 45 -3.44 -0.20 -11.18
C VAL A 45 -4.14 -0.80 -9.97
N TYR A 46 -3.45 -1.68 -9.25
CA TYR A 46 -4.05 -2.43 -8.12
C TYR A 46 -4.16 -1.59 -6.85
N PRO A 47 -3.12 -0.88 -6.38
CA PRO A 47 -3.21 -0.11 -5.14
C PRO A 47 -4.27 0.99 -5.22
N THR A 48 -5.06 1.17 -4.15
CA THR A 48 -6.15 2.18 -4.13
C THR A 48 -5.67 3.63 -4.11
N GLU A 49 -4.40 3.87 -3.78
CA GLU A 49 -3.73 5.18 -3.93
C GLU A 49 -3.35 5.50 -5.39
N ASN A 50 -3.46 4.53 -6.30
CA ASN A 50 -3.24 4.63 -7.75
C ASN A 50 -1.77 4.67 -8.20
N HIS A 51 -0.90 3.92 -7.52
CA HIS A 51 0.45 3.62 -7.97
C HIS A 51 0.50 2.40 -8.89
N TYR A 52 0.98 2.57 -10.11
CA TYR A 52 1.42 1.44 -10.94
C TYR A 52 2.90 1.21 -10.70
N TYR A 53 3.22 0.29 -9.79
CA TYR A 53 4.60 -0.07 -9.47
C TYR A 53 5.25 -0.89 -10.58
N PHE A 54 6.53 -0.64 -10.81
CA PHE A 54 7.35 -1.43 -11.73
C PHE A 54 8.71 -1.71 -11.13
N GLN A 55 9.35 -2.77 -11.61
CA GLN A 55 10.75 -3.08 -11.34
C GLN A 55 11.40 -3.60 -12.62
N PHE A 56 12.68 -3.28 -12.82
CA PHE A 56 13.48 -3.90 -13.87
C PHE A 56 14.94 -4.07 -13.44
N PRO A 57 15.63 -5.11 -13.93
CA PRO A 57 17.05 -5.30 -13.68
C PRO A 57 17.90 -4.18 -14.32
N SER A 58 18.95 -3.74 -13.62
CA SER A 58 19.93 -2.76 -14.10
C SER A 58 21.34 -3.23 -13.71
N PRO A 59 22.41 -2.86 -14.45
CA PRO A 59 23.76 -3.14 -14.00
C PRO A 59 24.00 -2.57 -12.59
N GLY A 60 24.23 -3.43 -11.61
CA GLY A 60 24.47 -3.04 -10.21
C GLY A 60 23.30 -3.26 -9.24
N GLY A 61 22.08 -3.50 -9.73
CA GLY A 61 20.93 -3.72 -8.85
C GLY A 61 19.58 -3.80 -9.57
N THR A 62 18.51 -3.55 -8.82
CA THR A 62 17.15 -3.48 -9.35
C THR A 62 16.68 -2.03 -9.31
N VAL A 63 16.14 -1.52 -10.42
CA VAL A 63 15.43 -0.24 -10.39
C VAL A 63 13.98 -0.51 -10.06
N CYS A 64 13.45 0.18 -9.05
CA CYS A 64 12.05 0.16 -8.70
C CYS A 64 11.45 1.57 -8.82
N GLY A 65 10.16 1.67 -9.08
CA GLY A 65 9.49 2.94 -9.23
C GLY A 65 7.99 2.81 -9.39
N SER A 66 7.32 3.92 -9.67
CA SER A 66 5.89 3.93 -9.94
C SER A 66 5.48 5.00 -10.94
N LEU A 67 4.37 4.74 -11.61
CA LEU A 67 3.55 5.72 -12.33
C LEU A 67 2.31 6.01 -11.47
N GLY A 68 2.18 7.23 -10.96
CA GLY A 68 1.10 7.66 -10.07
C GLY A 68 0.02 8.44 -10.81
N LEU A 69 -1.21 7.93 -10.76
CA LEU A 69 -2.43 8.65 -11.17
C LEU A 69 -3.19 9.09 -9.90
N TYR A 70 -2.55 9.94 -9.10
CA TYR A 70 -3.11 10.36 -7.83
C TYR A 70 -4.43 11.09 -7.99
N ALA A 71 -5.31 10.90 -7.02
CA ALA A 71 -6.66 11.43 -7.09
C ALA A 71 -6.71 12.96 -7.10
N HIS A 72 -5.73 13.64 -6.51
CA HIS A 72 -5.66 15.10 -6.52
C HIS A 72 -5.20 15.70 -7.86
N ASP A 73 -4.45 14.96 -8.68
CA ASP A 73 -3.74 15.52 -9.83
C ASP A 73 -4.12 14.92 -11.20
N ARG A 74 -4.58 13.66 -11.25
CA ARG A 74 -4.81 12.94 -12.53
C ARG A 74 -5.78 13.63 -13.49
N ASP A 75 -6.82 14.29 -12.97
CA ASP A 75 -7.81 15.02 -13.80
C ASP A 75 -7.26 16.34 -14.33
N GLN A 76 -6.13 16.82 -13.80
CA GLN A 76 -5.40 17.99 -14.28
C GLN A 76 -4.39 17.62 -15.38
N GLY A 77 -4.39 16.36 -15.82
CA GLY A 77 -3.49 15.89 -16.87
C GLY A 77 -2.09 15.49 -16.38
N VAL A 78 -1.94 15.25 -15.07
CA VAL A 78 -0.66 14.95 -14.43
C VAL A 78 -0.48 13.45 -14.23
N LEU A 79 0.71 12.96 -14.56
CA LEU A 79 1.20 11.63 -14.21
C LEU A 79 2.47 11.79 -13.38
N THR A 80 2.47 11.40 -12.11
CA THR A 80 3.70 11.40 -11.31
C THR A 80 4.55 10.19 -11.70
N PHE A 81 5.83 10.42 -11.95
CA PHE A 81 6.79 9.37 -12.26
C PHE A 81 7.98 9.46 -11.34
N GLY A 82 8.40 8.33 -10.78
CA GLY A 82 9.59 8.27 -9.94
C GLY A 82 10.20 6.88 -9.95
N TYR A 83 11.52 6.82 -9.82
CA TYR A 83 12.28 5.59 -9.76
C TYR A 83 13.57 5.75 -8.97
N VAL A 84 14.08 4.65 -8.44
CA VAL A 84 15.33 4.57 -7.70
C VAL A 84 15.99 3.21 -7.93
N GLU A 85 17.31 3.19 -8.00
CA GLU A 85 18.12 1.98 -7.89
C GLU A 85 18.05 1.50 -6.44
N LYS A 86 17.41 0.36 -6.22
CA LYS A 86 17.29 -0.26 -4.92
C LYS A 86 18.64 -0.84 -4.52
N ASP A 87 19.12 -0.44 -3.33
CA ASP A 87 20.26 -1.09 -2.67
C ASP A 87 19.72 -2.18 -1.75
N ASP A 88 19.88 -3.44 -2.15
CA ASP A 88 19.44 -4.60 -1.34
C ASP A 88 20.41 -4.90 -0.17
N ARG A 89 21.48 -4.12 0.01
CA ARG A 89 22.39 -4.28 1.15
C ARG A 89 21.83 -3.58 2.38
N LEU A 90 21.87 -4.28 3.52
CA LEU A 90 21.67 -3.71 4.86
C LEU A 90 22.87 -2.84 5.29
N GLN A 91 23.26 -1.87 4.47
CA GLN A 91 24.39 -0.96 4.71
C GLN A 91 23.88 0.41 5.16
N PRO A 92 24.70 1.22 5.88
CA PRO A 92 24.30 2.57 6.27
C PRO A 92 23.93 3.40 5.03
N LYS A 93 22.93 4.29 5.17
CA LYS A 93 22.32 5.16 4.14
C LYS A 93 23.28 6.18 3.45
N ASN A 94 24.59 5.96 3.48
CA ASN A 94 25.61 6.82 2.89
C ASN A 94 25.91 6.51 1.41
N VAL A 95 25.14 5.62 0.77
CA VAL A 95 25.23 5.39 -0.67
C VAL A 95 24.50 6.53 -1.39
N ALA A 96 25.12 7.09 -2.43
CA ALA A 96 24.50 8.16 -3.21
C ALA A 96 23.16 7.67 -3.80
N PHE A 97 22.09 8.42 -3.54
CA PHE A 97 20.78 8.18 -4.13
C PHE A 97 20.90 8.20 -5.66
N ARG A 98 20.51 7.08 -6.29
CA ARG A 98 20.49 6.94 -7.74
C ARG A 98 19.05 6.75 -8.19
N GLY A 99 18.41 7.85 -8.53
CA GLY A 99 17.01 7.87 -8.90
C GLY A 99 16.61 9.26 -9.35
N ASN A 100 15.42 9.37 -9.90
CA ASN A 100 14.84 10.64 -10.29
C ASN A 100 13.31 10.53 -10.24
N GLY A 101 12.64 11.68 -10.24
CA GLY A 101 11.19 11.73 -10.34
C GLY A 101 10.68 13.12 -10.62
N CYS A 102 9.55 13.19 -11.31
CA CYS A 102 8.85 14.44 -11.58
C CYS A 102 7.38 14.17 -11.88
N ASP A 103 6.59 15.24 -11.89
CA ASP A 103 5.30 15.23 -12.55
C ASP A 103 5.50 15.38 -14.05
N LEU A 104 4.82 14.54 -14.82
CA LEU A 104 4.80 14.58 -16.26
C LEU A 104 3.44 15.11 -16.71
N THR A 105 3.48 16.10 -17.58
CA THR A 105 2.31 16.75 -18.18
C THR A 105 2.49 16.86 -19.68
N ALA A 106 1.56 17.54 -20.35
CA ALA A 106 1.66 17.81 -21.78
C ALA A 106 2.96 18.58 -22.15
N LYS A 107 3.54 19.34 -21.21
CA LYS A 107 4.83 20.04 -21.42
C LYS A 107 5.99 19.07 -21.63
N GLU A 108 5.94 17.91 -20.99
CA GLU A 108 6.92 16.83 -21.11
C GLU A 108 6.52 15.82 -22.20
N GLY A 109 5.44 16.08 -22.95
CA GLY A 109 4.92 15.21 -24.00
C GLY A 109 4.02 14.08 -23.49
N VAL A 110 3.61 14.10 -22.23
CA VAL A 110 2.71 13.11 -21.62
C VAL A 110 1.30 13.67 -21.54
N ILE A 111 0.34 13.00 -22.16
CA ILE A 111 -1.05 13.44 -22.16
C ILE A 111 -1.88 12.43 -21.38
N VAL A 112 -2.40 12.85 -20.22
CA VAL A 112 -3.34 12.06 -19.42
C VAL A 112 -4.77 12.53 -19.73
N LYS A 113 -5.63 11.61 -20.16
CA LYS A 113 -7.05 11.88 -20.44
C LYS A 113 -7.93 10.94 -19.65
N LYS A 114 -8.84 11.50 -18.85
CA LYS A 114 -9.91 10.73 -18.21
C LYS A 114 -10.87 10.17 -19.27
N VAL A 115 -11.14 8.87 -19.18
CA VAL A 115 -12.20 8.20 -19.95
C VAL A 115 -13.45 8.09 -19.08
N HIS A 116 -13.29 7.61 -17.84
CA HIS A 116 -14.27 7.66 -16.75
C HIS A 116 -13.53 7.60 -15.39
N ASP A 117 -14.25 7.59 -14.26
CA ASP A 117 -13.66 7.75 -12.92
C ASP A 117 -12.57 6.73 -12.53
N PHE A 118 -12.54 5.58 -13.19
CA PHE A 118 -11.58 4.50 -12.95
C PHE A 118 -10.77 4.12 -14.20
N LEU A 119 -10.78 4.94 -15.25
CA LEU A 119 -10.05 4.65 -16.48
C LEU A 119 -9.45 5.91 -17.09
N TYR A 120 -8.14 5.89 -17.29
CA TYR A 120 -7.36 6.99 -17.86
C TYR A 120 -6.54 6.50 -19.04
N ASN A 121 -6.54 7.25 -20.13
CA ASN A 121 -5.61 7.04 -21.23
C ASN A 121 -4.39 7.93 -21.02
N VAL A 122 -3.22 7.32 -20.95
CA VAL A 122 -1.93 8.03 -20.92
C VAL A 122 -1.30 7.89 -22.31
N THR A 123 -0.90 8.99 -22.92
CA THR A 123 -0.26 9.01 -24.24
C THR A 123 1.12 9.63 -24.17
N PHE A 124 2.11 8.95 -24.76
CA PHE A 124 3.48 9.44 -24.89
C PHE A 124 4.07 8.96 -26.22
N GLU A 125 4.70 9.87 -26.96
CA GLU A 125 5.35 9.59 -28.26
C GLU A 125 4.47 8.80 -29.25
N GLY A 126 3.17 9.16 -29.30
CA GLY A 126 2.20 8.56 -30.21
C GLY A 126 1.58 7.25 -29.73
N ARG A 127 2.09 6.65 -28.65
CA ARG A 127 1.53 5.45 -28.03
C ARG A 127 0.57 5.83 -26.90
N THR A 128 -0.60 5.19 -26.86
CA THR A 128 -1.56 5.31 -25.76
C THR A 128 -1.67 4.00 -24.99
N VAL A 129 -1.66 4.09 -23.66
CA VAL A 129 -1.90 2.99 -22.73
C VAL A 129 -3.11 3.34 -21.87
N ALA A 130 -4.04 2.39 -21.73
CA ALA A 130 -5.19 2.50 -20.85
C ALA A 130 -4.82 2.03 -19.43
N PHE A 131 -4.95 2.92 -18.45
CA PHE A 131 -4.74 2.66 -17.03
C PHE A 131 -6.10 2.48 -16.34
N GLN A 132 -6.44 1.22 -16.06
CA GLN A 132 -7.61 0.86 -15.28
C GLN A 132 -7.26 0.98 -13.79
N LEU A 133 -7.81 1.99 -13.12
CA LEU A 133 -7.76 2.12 -11.67
C LEU A 133 -8.64 1.06 -11.00
N ASN A 134 -8.30 0.70 -9.77
CA ASN A 134 -9.05 -0.30 -9.06
C ASN A 134 -10.42 0.23 -8.61
N ASP A 135 -11.49 -0.46 -9.02
CA ASP A 135 -12.85 -0.24 -8.56
C ASP A 135 -13.28 -1.44 -7.69
N LEU A 136 -13.32 -1.21 -6.39
CA LEU A 136 -13.69 -2.19 -5.37
C LEU A 136 -15.18 -2.15 -5.00
N GLY A 137 -15.91 -1.15 -5.48
CA GLY A 137 -17.21 -0.74 -4.94
C GLY A 137 -17.12 -0.17 -3.52
N LEU A 138 -18.27 0.10 -2.92
CA LEU A 138 -18.41 0.55 -1.52
C LEU A 138 -19.36 -0.34 -0.72
N ALA A 139 -19.56 -1.58 -1.17
CA ALA A 139 -20.33 -2.54 -0.42
C ALA A 139 -19.64 -2.79 0.94
N PRO A 140 -20.37 -2.71 2.07
CA PRO A 140 -19.82 -3.10 3.35
C PRO A 140 -19.50 -4.61 3.35
N PRO A 141 -18.68 -5.08 4.30
CA PRO A 141 -18.30 -6.49 4.37
C PRO A 141 -19.51 -7.41 4.50
N HIS A 142 -19.51 -8.51 3.77
CA HIS A 142 -20.57 -9.52 3.80
C HIS A 142 -20.27 -10.63 4.81
N LYS A 143 -19.02 -11.11 4.88
CA LYS A 143 -18.59 -12.17 5.80
C LYS A 143 -18.19 -11.63 7.17
N ALA A 144 -17.41 -10.55 7.20
CA ALA A 144 -17.02 -9.91 8.44
C ALA A 144 -18.22 -9.15 9.00
N LYS A 145 -18.69 -9.53 10.20
CA LYS A 145 -19.74 -8.78 10.90
C LYS A 145 -19.19 -7.42 11.33
N LEU A 146 -19.97 -6.34 11.33
CA LEU A 146 -19.63 -5.07 12.00
C LEU A 146 -20.18 -5.06 13.44
N LEU A 147 -19.45 -4.47 14.38
CA LEU A 147 -19.95 -4.16 15.73
C LEU A 147 -20.73 -2.84 15.71
N GLU A 148 -21.57 -2.64 16.73
CA GLU A 148 -22.42 -1.45 16.85
C GLU A 148 -21.60 -0.14 16.95
N ASP A 149 -20.39 -0.21 17.50
CA ASP A 149 -19.50 0.92 17.66
C ASP A 149 -18.49 1.08 16.50
N GLU A 150 -18.62 0.29 15.44
CA GLU A 150 -17.75 0.35 14.27
C GLU A 150 -18.39 1.11 13.12
N VAL A 151 -17.54 1.71 12.28
CA VAL A 151 -17.92 2.30 10.99
C VAL A 151 -17.03 1.70 9.92
N PHE A 152 -17.64 1.21 8.85
CA PHE A 152 -16.93 0.87 7.62
C PHE A 152 -16.53 2.18 6.91
N VAL A 153 -15.23 2.47 6.87
CA VAL A 153 -14.69 3.70 6.27
C VAL A 153 -14.55 3.56 4.76
N GLY A 154 -14.04 2.41 4.30
CA GLY A 154 -13.92 2.11 2.88
C GLY A 154 -13.01 0.91 2.60
N PRO A 155 -13.01 0.40 1.36
CA PRO A 155 -12.17 -0.71 0.96
C PRO A 155 -10.79 -0.24 0.50
N SER A 156 -9.79 -1.06 0.72
CA SER A 156 -8.41 -0.84 0.28
C SER A 156 -7.92 -2.05 -0.49
N TYR A 157 -7.04 -1.80 -1.45
CA TYR A 157 -6.24 -2.83 -2.08
C TYR A 157 -4.79 -2.41 -1.94
N ASP A 158 -4.00 -3.25 -1.31
CA ASP A 158 -2.59 -3.05 -1.00
C ASP A 158 -1.69 -3.73 -2.05
N GLU A 159 -0.49 -3.22 -2.33
CA GLU A 159 0.46 -3.81 -3.30
C GLU A 159 0.84 -5.25 -2.96
N SER A 160 0.62 -5.72 -1.73
CA SER A 160 0.80 -7.13 -1.40
C SER A 160 -0.15 -8.05 -2.16
N GLY A 161 -1.15 -7.53 -2.87
CA GLY A 161 -2.16 -8.37 -3.51
C GLY A 161 -3.37 -8.62 -2.63
N LEU A 162 -3.32 -8.20 -1.36
CA LEU A 162 -4.41 -8.36 -0.41
C LEU A 162 -5.35 -7.16 -0.43
N ARG A 163 -6.62 -7.42 -0.10
CA ARG A 163 -7.64 -6.41 0.05
C ARG A 163 -8.01 -6.28 1.51
N PHE A 164 -8.28 -5.07 1.93
CA PHE A 164 -8.67 -4.77 3.29
C PHE A 164 -9.95 -3.95 3.30
N PHE A 165 -10.61 -3.97 4.44
CA PHE A 165 -11.57 -2.97 4.83
C PHE A 165 -10.96 -2.14 5.94
N LEU A 166 -11.04 -0.82 5.79
CA LEU A 166 -10.67 0.11 6.85
C LEU A 166 -11.88 0.35 7.74
N PHE A 167 -11.72 0.09 9.03
CA PHE A 167 -12.76 0.28 10.04
C PHE A 167 -12.35 1.38 11.00
N PHE A 168 -13.34 2.09 11.53
CA PHE A 168 -13.18 3.06 12.60
C PHE A 168 -14.00 2.64 13.82
N ASN A 169 -13.35 2.46 14.97
CA ASN A 169 -14.00 2.28 16.25
C ASN A 169 -14.38 3.65 16.83
N LYS A 170 -15.68 3.92 16.97
CA LYS A 170 -16.21 5.20 17.47
C LYS A 170 -15.88 5.43 18.95
N THR A 171 -15.88 4.38 19.75
CA THR A 171 -15.66 4.46 21.21
C THR A 171 -14.21 4.84 21.52
N GLN A 172 -13.27 4.24 20.81
CA GLN A 172 -11.83 4.39 21.01
C GLN A 172 -11.21 5.42 20.08
N SER A 173 -11.97 5.97 19.13
CA SER A 173 -11.49 6.81 18.04
C SER A 173 -10.32 6.17 17.27
N HIS A 174 -10.40 4.87 17.00
CA HIS A 174 -9.26 4.08 16.51
C HIS A 174 -9.56 3.45 15.15
N LEU A 175 -8.66 3.65 14.19
CA LEU A 175 -8.68 2.97 12.90
C LEU A 175 -8.01 1.60 13.01
N TYR A 176 -8.46 0.63 12.23
CA TYR A 176 -7.75 -0.65 12.08
C TYR A 176 -8.21 -1.39 10.81
N TRP A 177 -7.42 -2.37 10.39
CA TRP A 177 -7.58 -3.07 9.12
C TRP A 177 -8.13 -4.48 9.32
N ILE A 178 -9.16 -4.82 8.55
CA ILE A 178 -9.70 -6.18 8.44
C ILE A 178 -9.42 -6.72 7.05
N LEU A 179 -8.92 -7.95 6.95
CA LEU A 179 -8.76 -8.63 5.67
C LEU A 179 -10.13 -8.81 5.00
N ASN A 180 -10.23 -8.42 3.73
CA ASN A 180 -11.44 -8.63 2.94
C ASN A 180 -11.47 -10.10 2.45
N GLU A 181 -12.22 -10.92 3.17
CA GLU A 181 -12.44 -12.34 2.82
C GLU A 181 -13.68 -12.56 1.94
N ASP A 182 -14.39 -11.51 1.53
CA ASP A 182 -15.55 -11.63 0.62
C ASP A 182 -15.14 -12.03 -0.79
N VAL A 183 -13.88 -11.78 -1.14
CA VAL A 183 -13.26 -12.16 -2.40
C VAL A 183 -12.15 -13.20 -2.19
N TYR A 184 -11.61 -13.72 -3.29
CA TYR A 184 -10.45 -14.58 -3.24
C TYR A 184 -9.25 -13.87 -2.57
N VAL A 185 -8.68 -14.53 -1.57
CA VAL A 185 -7.49 -14.09 -0.84
C VAL A 185 -6.28 -14.85 -1.42
N PRO A 186 -5.35 -14.20 -2.14
CA PRO A 186 -4.16 -14.85 -2.70
C PRO A 186 -3.05 -15.03 -1.65
N GLU A 187 -3.39 -15.71 -0.56
CA GLU A 187 -2.50 -16.00 0.56
C GLU A 187 -2.83 -17.36 1.18
N ARG A 188 -1.80 -18.01 1.73
CA ARG A 188 -1.94 -19.17 2.61
C ARG A 188 -1.50 -18.77 4.00
N PHE A 189 -2.25 -19.22 4.99
CA PHE A 189 -2.02 -18.87 6.38
C PHE A 189 -1.47 -20.06 7.15
N ASP A 190 -0.40 -19.83 7.91
CA ASP A 190 0.10 -20.77 8.91
C ASP A 190 -0.41 -20.37 10.29
N ALA A 191 -0.93 -21.35 11.04
CA ALA A 191 -1.29 -21.14 12.43
C ALA A 191 -0.03 -20.87 13.26
N TYR A 192 -0.02 -19.77 14.01
CA TYR A 192 1.05 -19.43 14.94
C TYR A 192 0.61 -19.67 16.39
N ALA A 193 -0.59 -19.22 16.73
CA ALA A 193 -1.26 -19.47 18.01
C ALA A 193 -2.73 -19.82 17.76
N LYS A 194 -3.48 -20.11 18.83
CA LYS A 194 -4.91 -20.50 18.74
C LYS A 194 -5.73 -19.49 17.94
N ASP A 195 -5.46 -18.21 18.12
CA ASP A 195 -6.17 -17.05 17.60
C ASP A 195 -5.29 -16.17 16.71
N ILE A 196 -4.16 -16.71 16.22
CA ILE A 196 -3.22 -15.95 15.38
C ILE A 196 -2.75 -16.79 14.21
N VAL A 197 -2.86 -16.20 13.01
CA VAL A 197 -2.31 -16.76 11.78
C VAL A 197 -1.36 -15.78 11.11
N ILE A 198 -0.41 -16.31 10.35
CA ILE A 198 0.58 -15.51 9.62
C ILE A 198 0.55 -15.90 8.14
N GLY A 199 0.49 -14.91 7.26
CA GLY A 199 0.54 -15.12 5.81
C GLY A 199 1.91 -15.65 5.37
N ARG A 200 1.95 -16.68 4.52
CA ARG A 200 3.20 -17.28 4.05
C ARG A 200 4.00 -16.34 3.16
N ARG A 201 3.33 -15.58 2.30
CA ARG A 201 4.00 -14.68 1.36
C ARG A 201 4.20 -13.29 1.95
N THR A 202 3.17 -12.72 2.57
CA THR A 202 3.22 -11.35 3.08
C THR A 202 3.84 -11.25 4.46
N GLN A 203 3.90 -12.35 5.22
CA GLN A 203 4.24 -12.34 6.64
C GLN A 203 3.35 -11.39 7.47
N PHE A 204 2.18 -10.99 6.97
CA PHE A 204 1.20 -10.28 7.77
C PHE A 204 0.60 -11.22 8.82
N ALA A 205 0.56 -10.74 10.05
CA ALA A 205 -0.04 -11.45 11.17
C ALA A 205 -1.47 -10.95 11.40
N PHE A 206 -2.38 -11.89 11.55
CA PHE A 206 -3.79 -11.63 11.76
C PHE A 206 -4.27 -12.26 13.05
N TYR A 207 -5.01 -11.49 13.85
CA TYR A 207 -5.85 -12.02 14.91
C TYR A 207 -7.12 -12.63 14.30
N LEU A 208 -7.45 -13.84 14.72
CA LEU A 208 -8.67 -14.55 14.34
C LEU A 208 -9.80 -14.18 15.30
N ASP A 209 -10.71 -13.33 14.83
CA ASP A 209 -11.97 -13.05 15.52
C ASP A 209 -13.07 -13.97 14.98
N ASP A 210 -13.08 -15.22 15.45
CA ASP A 210 -14.04 -16.24 15.01
C ASP A 210 -15.49 -15.83 15.32
N VAL A 211 -15.71 -15.10 16.42
CA VAL A 211 -17.04 -14.67 16.87
C VAL A 211 -17.70 -13.75 15.83
N ASN A 212 -16.90 -12.90 15.18
CA ASN A 212 -17.39 -11.98 14.17
C ASN A 212 -16.93 -12.32 12.74
N SER A 213 -16.29 -13.49 12.56
CA SER A 213 -15.77 -13.98 11.28
C SER A 213 -14.80 -13.00 10.62
N ARG A 214 -13.78 -12.55 11.35
CA ARG A 214 -12.81 -11.54 10.88
C ARG A 214 -11.36 -11.99 11.05
N LYS A 215 -10.50 -11.54 10.13
CA LYS A 215 -9.05 -11.51 10.31
C LYS A 215 -8.60 -10.07 10.45
N ILE A 216 -8.22 -9.67 11.66
CA ILE A 216 -7.78 -8.31 11.99
C ILE A 216 -6.27 -8.24 11.84
N LEU A 217 -5.75 -7.32 11.03
CA LEU A 217 -4.31 -7.15 10.87
C LEU A 217 -3.70 -6.63 12.18
N ILE A 218 -2.78 -7.39 12.77
CA ILE A 218 -2.10 -7.02 14.03
C ILE A 218 -0.60 -6.82 13.85
N GLY A 219 -0.03 -7.24 12.71
CA GLY A 219 1.34 -6.87 12.40
C GLY A 219 1.82 -7.12 10.98
N ALA A 220 2.86 -6.39 10.61
CA ALA A 220 3.66 -6.58 9.40
C ALA A 220 5.12 -6.83 9.79
N GLU A 221 5.80 -7.71 9.05
CA GLU A 221 7.15 -8.13 9.41
C GLU A 221 8.18 -7.03 9.10
N ALA A 222 9.10 -6.81 10.04
CA ALA A 222 9.98 -5.65 10.00
C ALA A 222 10.94 -5.62 8.82
N THR A 223 11.44 -6.75 8.35
CA THR A 223 12.31 -6.83 7.17
C THR A 223 11.59 -6.33 5.93
N HIS A 224 10.31 -6.66 5.74
CA HIS A 224 9.52 -6.15 4.64
C HIS A 224 9.30 -4.64 4.73
N VAL A 225 9.01 -4.14 5.93
CA VAL A 225 8.79 -2.71 6.21
C VAL A 225 10.07 -1.88 6.03
N ILE A 226 11.20 -2.34 6.58
CA ILE A 226 12.49 -1.66 6.50
C ILE A 226 12.99 -1.60 5.05
N ASN A 227 12.80 -2.68 4.30
CA ASN A 227 13.23 -2.77 2.90
C ASN A 227 12.20 -2.23 1.89
N ASN A 228 11.08 -1.68 2.37
CA ASN A 228 10.00 -1.11 1.56
C ASN A 228 9.61 -2.05 0.40
N THR A 229 9.40 -3.32 0.73
CA THR A 229 8.93 -4.33 -0.22
C THR A 229 7.43 -4.20 -0.41
N TRP A 230 6.83 -4.91 -1.37
CA TRP A 230 5.37 -4.92 -1.54
C TRP A 230 4.57 -5.47 -0.34
N PHE A 231 5.22 -5.88 0.76
CA PHE A 231 4.60 -6.48 1.95
C PHE A 231 4.90 -5.66 3.21
N ASP A 232 5.07 -4.34 3.10
CA ASP A 232 5.26 -3.41 4.22
C ASP A 232 3.94 -2.94 4.87
N GLY A 233 2.81 -3.21 4.20
CA GLY A 233 1.47 -3.15 4.77
C GLY A 233 0.63 -1.97 4.27
N PRO A 234 -0.68 -1.97 4.58
CA PRO A 234 -1.67 -1.13 3.91
C PRO A 234 -1.68 0.35 4.33
N PHE A 235 -0.63 0.83 5.02
CA PHE A 235 -0.69 2.04 5.84
C PHE A 235 -0.96 3.34 5.07
N ASP A 236 -0.67 3.40 3.77
CA ASP A 236 -0.93 4.52 2.88
C ASP A 236 -1.95 4.21 1.76
N HIS A 237 -2.41 2.95 1.65
CA HIS A 237 -3.38 2.49 0.62
C HIS A 237 -4.82 2.84 0.94
N MET A 238 -5.12 4.10 1.13
CA MET A 238 -6.47 4.57 1.45
C MET A 238 -7.42 4.49 0.23
N PRO A 239 -8.75 4.50 0.46
CA PRO A 239 -9.78 4.50 -0.60
C PRO A 239 -9.89 5.84 -1.38
N ASP A 240 -8.77 6.36 -1.90
CA ASP A 240 -8.67 7.73 -2.43
C ASP A 240 -9.57 7.99 -3.63
N ASN A 241 -9.86 6.97 -4.44
CA ASN A 241 -10.79 7.08 -5.57
C ASN A 241 -12.20 7.45 -5.12
N TYR A 242 -12.66 6.95 -3.98
CA TYR A 242 -13.99 7.25 -3.44
C TYR A 242 -14.02 8.56 -2.64
N VAL A 243 -12.89 8.96 -2.05
CA VAL A 243 -12.72 10.31 -1.46
C VAL A 243 -12.75 11.37 -2.56
N TYR A 244 -12.18 11.04 -3.72
CA TYR A 244 -12.17 11.91 -4.87
C TYR A 244 -13.57 12.17 -5.43
N THR A 245 -14.37 11.11 -5.63
CA THR A 245 -15.76 11.21 -6.09
C THR A 245 -16.72 11.76 -5.02
N GLY A 246 -16.27 11.94 -3.79
CA GLY A 246 -17.07 12.45 -2.67
C GLY A 246 -18.03 11.41 -2.08
N GLN A 247 -17.86 10.13 -2.40
CA GLN A 247 -18.71 9.05 -1.89
C GLN A 247 -18.35 8.67 -0.45
N ILE A 248 -17.11 8.91 -0.01
CA ILE A 248 -16.66 8.71 1.36
C ILE A 248 -15.80 9.89 1.85
N GLU A 249 -15.62 9.97 3.17
CA GLU A 249 -14.71 10.91 3.83
C GLU A 249 -13.77 10.12 4.75
N THR A 250 -12.46 10.27 4.56
CA THR A 250 -11.45 9.62 5.41
C THR A 250 -10.87 10.58 6.45
N LYS A 251 -10.71 11.86 6.10
CA LYS A 251 -10.07 12.89 6.94
C LYS A 251 -10.55 12.89 8.39
N LYS A 252 -11.86 12.91 8.64
CA LYS A 252 -12.40 12.96 10.01
C LYS A 252 -12.01 11.76 10.88
N TYR A 253 -11.88 10.59 10.27
CA TYR A 253 -11.46 9.38 10.97
C TYR A 253 -9.95 9.38 11.21
N ILE A 254 -9.16 9.84 10.23
CA ILE A 254 -7.72 10.03 10.39
C ILE A 254 -7.44 11.03 11.52
N GLU A 255 -8.07 12.22 11.52
CA GLU A 255 -7.85 13.23 12.56
C GLU A 255 -8.34 12.79 13.95
N ALA A 256 -9.30 11.87 14.02
CA ALA A 256 -9.75 11.28 15.28
C ALA A 256 -8.76 10.24 15.82
N SER A 257 -8.18 9.40 14.95
CA SER A 257 -7.17 8.40 15.33
C SER A 257 -5.76 8.94 15.49
N TYR A 258 -5.45 10.06 14.83
CA TYR A 258 -4.17 10.75 14.84
C TYR A 258 -4.38 12.23 15.20
N PRO A 259 -4.62 12.55 16.48
CA PRO A 259 -4.93 13.92 16.90
C PRO A 259 -3.88 14.97 16.49
N GLU A 260 -2.62 14.58 16.33
CA GLU A 260 -1.52 15.42 15.87
C GLU A 260 -1.63 15.86 14.39
N ALA A 261 -2.48 15.18 13.61
CA ALA A 261 -2.79 15.50 12.22
C ALA A 261 -3.98 16.46 12.08
N LYS A 262 -4.72 16.73 13.17
CA LYS A 262 -5.93 17.55 13.16
C LYS A 262 -5.69 18.95 12.59
N GLY A 263 -6.42 19.31 11.54
CA GLY A 263 -6.30 20.59 10.84
C GLY A 263 -5.05 20.72 9.97
N ARG A 264 -4.21 19.69 9.89
CA ARG A 264 -2.91 19.71 9.20
C ARG A 264 -2.87 18.83 7.96
N ILE A 265 -3.97 18.16 7.64
CA ILE A 265 -4.09 17.27 6.49
C ILE A 265 -5.21 17.69 5.53
N ASP A 266 -5.04 17.33 4.26
CA ASP A 266 -6.09 17.44 3.25
C ASP A 266 -7.14 16.31 3.38
N LYS A 267 -8.07 16.22 2.42
CA LYS A 267 -9.14 15.22 2.47
C LYS A 267 -8.66 13.77 2.28
N TYR A 268 -7.48 13.57 1.70
CA TYR A 268 -6.87 12.26 1.48
C TYR A 268 -5.99 11.87 2.67
N GLY A 269 -5.47 12.83 3.44
CA GLY A 269 -4.58 12.60 4.57
C GLY A 269 -3.14 13.03 4.31
N TYR A 270 -2.87 13.76 3.22
CA TYR A 270 -1.57 14.39 3.00
C TYR A 270 -1.42 15.63 3.87
N PHE A 271 -0.22 15.81 4.44
CA PHE A 271 0.09 16.98 5.25
C PHE A 271 0.13 18.26 4.42
N LEU A 272 -0.64 19.25 4.86
CA LEU A 272 -0.64 20.60 4.30
C LEU A 272 0.77 21.20 4.46
N GLY A 273 1.38 21.63 3.35
CA GLY A 273 2.71 22.22 3.34
C GLY A 273 3.88 21.23 3.31
N ARG A 274 3.63 19.91 3.29
CA ARG A 274 4.67 18.89 3.09
C ARG A 274 4.28 17.97 1.95
N ARG A 275 4.67 18.35 0.74
CA ARG A 275 4.38 17.62 -0.49
C ARG A 275 4.78 16.15 -0.38
N GLY A 276 3.87 15.25 -0.74
CA GLY A 276 4.08 13.80 -0.76
C GLY A 276 4.12 13.12 0.61
N ALA A 277 3.98 13.85 1.72
CA ALA A 277 3.93 13.24 3.04
C ALA A 277 2.50 13.01 3.48
N ARG A 278 2.16 11.78 3.83
CA ARG A 278 0.84 11.34 4.30
C ARG A 278 0.91 10.88 5.76
N VAL A 279 -0.22 10.94 6.47
CA VAL A 279 -0.37 10.23 7.75
C VAL A 279 -0.33 8.71 7.47
N PRO A 280 0.61 7.96 8.05
CA PRO A 280 0.63 6.51 7.92
C PRO A 280 -0.43 5.90 8.83
N VAL A 281 -1.49 5.33 8.26
CA VAL A 281 -2.56 4.61 8.96
C VAL A 281 -2.06 3.19 9.29
N ALA A 282 -0.97 3.11 10.04
CA ALA A 282 -0.29 1.85 10.37
C ALA A 282 -0.79 1.30 11.71
N ASN A 283 -2.11 1.15 11.87
CA ASN A 283 -2.74 0.58 13.07
C ASN A 283 -2.51 -0.93 13.17
N TYR A 284 -1.24 -1.30 13.32
CA TYR A 284 -0.68 -2.63 13.52
C TYR A 284 0.78 -2.48 13.97
N ARG A 285 1.36 -3.57 14.48
CA ARG A 285 2.76 -3.59 14.90
C ARG A 285 3.70 -3.94 13.75
N VAL A 286 4.81 -3.23 13.64
CA VAL A 286 5.98 -3.73 12.91
C VAL A 286 6.73 -4.69 13.84
N TYR A 287 6.68 -5.99 13.53
CA TYR A 287 7.22 -7.03 14.41
C TYR A 287 8.54 -7.59 13.88
N TYR A 288 9.49 -7.79 14.79
CA TYR A 288 10.81 -8.36 14.55
C TYR A 288 10.89 -9.80 15.03
N ASP A 289 10.10 -10.13 16.06
CA ASP A 289 9.96 -11.48 16.58
C ASP A 289 8.47 -11.82 16.75
N LYS A 290 8.07 -13.03 16.35
CA LYS A 290 6.71 -13.54 16.55
C LYS A 290 6.35 -13.63 18.04
N ALA A 291 7.32 -13.70 18.95
CA ALA A 291 7.11 -13.64 20.39
C ALA A 291 6.42 -12.34 20.85
N GLU A 292 6.50 -11.26 20.06
CA GLU A 292 5.80 -10.00 20.34
C GLU A 292 4.27 -10.16 20.35
N PHE A 293 3.73 -11.19 19.67
CA PHE A 293 2.29 -11.47 19.67
C PHE A 293 1.74 -12.01 20.99
N ARG A 294 2.58 -12.24 22.01
CA ARG A 294 2.12 -12.36 23.41
C ARG A 294 1.32 -11.14 23.88
N LEU A 295 1.42 -10.01 23.17
CA LEU A 295 0.56 -8.85 23.38
C LEU A 295 -0.94 -9.19 23.33
N VAL A 296 -1.35 -10.20 22.53
CA VAL A 296 -2.77 -10.58 22.43
C VAL A 296 -3.30 -11.07 23.77
N ASP A 297 -2.54 -11.93 24.45
CA ASP A 297 -2.88 -12.39 25.80
C ASP A 297 -2.85 -11.25 26.82
N ALA A 298 -1.85 -10.35 26.73
CA ALA A 298 -1.75 -9.20 27.60
C ALA A 298 -2.97 -8.26 27.45
N CYS A 299 -3.35 -7.94 26.21
CA CYS A 299 -4.53 -7.13 25.90
C CYS A 299 -5.82 -7.81 26.41
N ARG A 300 -5.91 -9.14 26.31
CA ARG A 300 -7.09 -9.89 26.79
C ARG A 300 -7.28 -9.76 28.30
N VAL A 301 -6.18 -9.68 29.06
CA VAL A 301 -6.20 -9.49 30.51
C VAL A 301 -6.48 -8.04 30.90
N SER A 302 -5.96 -7.07 30.12
CA SER A 302 -5.99 -5.65 30.50
C SER A 302 -7.20 -4.86 29.98
N THR A 303 -8.08 -5.48 29.19
CA THR A 303 -9.23 -4.81 28.56
C THR A 303 -10.55 -5.41 29.02
N HIS A 304 -11.60 -4.60 29.02
CA HIS A 304 -12.91 -4.97 29.56
C HIS A 304 -14.02 -4.94 28.50
N SER A 305 -13.67 -4.57 27.25
CA SER A 305 -14.60 -4.57 26.12
C SER A 305 -13.91 -5.01 24.81
N PRO A 306 -14.67 -5.50 23.81
CA PRO A 306 -14.13 -5.77 22.47
C PRO A 306 -13.44 -4.56 21.84
N SER A 307 -14.00 -3.36 22.03
CA SER A 307 -13.47 -2.11 21.49
C SER A 307 -12.08 -1.80 22.05
N GLU A 308 -11.91 -1.87 23.37
CA GLU A 308 -10.61 -1.71 24.02
C GLU A 308 -9.61 -2.78 23.58
N PHE A 309 -10.08 -4.04 23.48
CA PHE A 309 -9.25 -5.16 23.05
C PHE A 309 -8.71 -4.98 21.62
N TYR A 310 -9.57 -4.68 20.64
CA TYR A 310 -9.15 -4.46 19.26
C TYR A 310 -8.21 -3.28 19.13
N THR A 311 -8.49 -2.18 19.83
CA THR A 311 -7.58 -1.02 19.88
C THR A 311 -6.22 -1.40 20.48
N CYS A 312 -6.19 -2.23 21.53
CA CYS A 312 -4.95 -2.68 22.16
C CYS A 312 -4.08 -3.54 21.22
N ILE A 313 -4.68 -4.49 20.48
CA ILE A 313 -3.92 -5.40 19.60
C ILE A 313 -3.53 -4.77 18.24
N THR A 314 -4.10 -3.61 17.90
CA THR A 314 -3.84 -2.88 16.64
C THR A 314 -3.17 -1.52 16.86
N GLN A 315 -2.43 -1.37 17.96
CA GLN A 315 -1.61 -0.19 18.20
C GLN A 315 -0.51 -0.06 17.15
N GLN A 316 -0.30 1.16 16.65
CA GLN A 316 0.83 1.48 15.79
C GLN A 316 2.12 1.43 16.61
N VAL A 317 2.96 0.43 16.34
CA VAL A 317 4.27 0.29 16.99
C VAL A 317 5.34 0.12 15.92
N TYR A 318 6.24 1.10 15.86
CA TYR A 318 7.39 1.13 14.95
C TYR A 318 8.67 1.26 15.80
N ASN A 319 8.95 0.23 16.60
CA ASN A 319 10.13 0.24 17.48
C ASN A 319 11.13 -0.80 16.97
N PRO A 320 12.22 -0.40 16.28
CA PRO A 320 13.31 -1.32 16.02
C PRO A 320 13.87 -1.87 17.34
N PRO A 321 14.23 -3.16 17.42
CA PRO A 321 14.92 -3.69 18.58
C PRO A 321 16.17 -2.86 18.79
N ASN A 322 16.41 -2.48 20.05
CA ASN A 322 17.58 -1.70 20.41
C ASN A 322 18.84 -2.45 19.96
N PRO A 323 19.68 -1.90 19.06
CA PRO A 323 20.83 -2.63 18.53
C PRO A 323 21.89 -2.96 19.58
N ASP A 324 21.78 -2.43 20.80
CA ASP A 324 22.66 -2.73 21.92
C ASP A 324 21.86 -3.23 23.15
N PRO A 325 21.84 -4.54 23.46
CA PRO A 325 21.88 -4.93 24.85
C PRO A 325 23.30 -4.60 25.33
N LYS A 326 23.50 -3.43 25.93
CA LYS A 326 24.75 -3.18 26.65
C LYS A 326 24.92 -4.34 27.66
N PRO A 327 26.11 -4.97 27.72
CA PRO A 327 26.39 -6.05 28.66
C PRO A 327 26.22 -5.62 30.12
#